data_AF-A0A314L278-F1
#
_entry.id   AF-A0A314L278-F1
#
_cell.length_a   1.000
_cell.length_b   1.000
_cell.length_c   1.000
_cell.angle_alpha   90.00
_cell.angle_beta   90.00
_cell.angle_gamma   90.00
#
_symmetry.space_group_name_H-M   'P 1'
#
loop_
_entity.id
_entity.type
_entity.pdbx_description
1 polymer ?
#
loop_
_entity_poly.entity_id
_entity_poly.type
_entity_poly.pdbx_seq_one_letter_code
_entity_poly.pdbx_strand_id
1 'polypeptide(L)'
;TNSNSVFISRTQQKQTLHPPAFGLHPEMTTPFFAGLAIAAAALAGRYGIQAWQAFKTRPPRVRKFYEGGFQPKMTKREAALILGIREGAPPDKVREAHRRVMIANHPDAGGSHYLASKINEAKDVMLGKTKSSGSAF
;
A
#
# COMPACT_ATOMS: atom_id res chain seq x y z
N THR A 1 90.84 -48.36 9.85
CA THR A 1 90.96 -47.36 8.77
C THR A 1 89.56 -46.83 8.51
N ASN A 2 89.18 -45.57 8.69
CA ASN A 2 89.91 -44.31 8.62
C ASN A 2 89.25 -43.27 9.56
N SER A 3 90.11 -42.61 10.32
CA SER A 3 90.01 -41.36 11.10
C SER A 3 88.91 -40.38 10.70
N ASN A 4 88.07 -39.95 11.64
CA ASN A 4 88.26 -38.74 12.47
C ASN A 4 88.45 -37.45 11.67
N SER A 5 87.42 -36.60 11.66
CA SER A 5 87.59 -35.14 11.77
C SER A 5 86.35 -34.51 12.41
N VAL A 6 86.43 -34.43 13.73
CA VAL A 6 85.79 -33.38 14.53
C VAL A 6 86.28 -32.01 14.01
N PHE A 7 85.43 -30.99 13.96
CA PHE A 7 85.64 -29.66 14.57
C PHE A 7 84.50 -28.70 14.17
N ILE A 8 83.53 -28.47 15.05
CA ILE A 8 83.36 -27.31 15.96
C ILE A 8 82.48 -26.18 15.38
N SER A 9 81.29 -26.08 15.99
CA SER A 9 80.59 -24.90 16.50
C SER A 9 80.47 -23.62 15.66
N ARG A 10 79.23 -23.30 15.26
CA ARG A 10 78.71 -21.94 15.38
C ARG A 10 77.19 -21.93 15.61
N THR A 11 76.83 -21.63 16.85
CA THR A 11 75.77 -20.70 17.23
C THR A 11 74.45 -20.77 16.47
N GLN A 12 73.48 -21.39 17.14
CA GLN A 12 72.14 -20.82 17.33
C GLN A 12 72.11 -19.29 17.12
N GLN A 13 71.57 -18.83 16.00
CA GLN A 13 71.18 -17.43 15.82
C GLN A 13 69.70 -17.39 15.45
N LYS A 14 68.90 -17.39 16.50
CA LYS A 14 67.49 -17.06 16.50
C LYS A 14 67.38 -15.57 16.18
N GLN A 15 66.83 -15.19 15.02
CA GLN A 15 66.34 -13.83 14.81
C GLN A 15 65.20 -13.79 13.78
N THR A 16 64.03 -13.52 14.34
CA THR A 16 62.71 -13.22 13.79
C THR A 16 62.71 -12.27 12.60
N LEU A 17 61.87 -12.50 11.59
CA LEU A 17 61.10 -11.46 10.86
C LEU A 17 59.96 -12.10 10.02
N HIS A 18 58.72 -11.81 10.44
CA HIS A 18 57.39 -11.80 9.81
C HIS A 18 56.87 -12.96 8.92
N PRO A 19 55.57 -13.34 9.06
CA PRO A 19 54.89 -14.11 8.01
C PRO A 19 54.80 -13.27 6.73
N PRO A 20 54.81 -13.86 5.52
CA PRO A 20 54.36 -13.14 4.35
C PRO A 20 52.92 -12.71 4.62
N ALA A 21 52.69 -11.40 4.76
CA ALA A 21 51.35 -10.87 4.72
C ALA A 21 50.70 -11.46 3.47
N PHE A 22 49.59 -12.15 3.66
CA PHE A 22 48.69 -12.54 2.58
C PHE A 22 48.30 -11.23 1.90
N GLY A 23 49.06 -10.88 0.85
CA GLY A 23 48.76 -9.75 0.00
C GLY A 23 47.45 -10.11 -0.67
N LEU A 24 46.37 -9.50 -0.18
CA LEU A 24 45.17 -9.31 -0.98
C LEU A 24 45.58 -8.35 -2.10
N HIS A 25 46.30 -8.87 -3.10
CA HIS A 25 46.53 -8.16 -4.35
C HIS A 25 45.14 -8.01 -5.00
N PRO A 26 44.62 -6.78 -5.18
CA PRO A 26 43.41 -6.58 -5.97
C PRO A 26 43.80 -6.77 -7.44
N GLU A 27 43.81 -8.02 -7.88
CA GLU A 27 44.05 -8.45 -9.25
C GLU A 27 42.97 -7.87 -10.17
N MET A 28 43.23 -6.70 -10.77
CA MET A 28 42.84 -6.19 -12.11
C MET A 28 41.39 -6.39 -12.63
N THR A 29 40.49 -6.87 -11.78
CA THR A 29 39.09 -7.21 -12.05
C THR A 29 38.17 -6.13 -11.48
N THR A 30 38.73 -5.09 -10.86
CA THR A 30 38.01 -4.13 -10.04
C THR A 30 37.40 -2.92 -10.78
N PRO A 31 37.89 -2.41 -11.93
CA PRO A 31 37.30 -1.20 -12.52
C PRO A 31 36.02 -1.48 -13.35
N PHE A 32 35.96 -2.57 -14.11
CA PHE A 32 34.77 -2.91 -14.91
C PHE A 32 33.60 -3.34 -14.03
N PHE A 33 33.84 -4.14 -12.99
CA PHE A 33 32.81 -4.55 -12.03
C PHE A 33 32.34 -3.39 -11.16
N ALA A 34 33.25 -2.48 -10.75
CA ALA A 34 32.84 -1.24 -10.08
C ALA A 34 31.98 -0.36 -11.00
N GLY A 35 32.35 -0.21 -12.28
CA GLY A 35 31.55 0.52 -13.27
C GLY A 35 30.16 -0.08 -13.49
N LEU A 36 30.07 -1.41 -13.63
CA LEU A 36 28.79 -2.13 -13.76
C LEU A 36 27.91 -1.99 -12.52
N ALA A 37 28.50 -2.06 -11.32
CA ALA A 37 27.75 -1.89 -10.07
C ALA A 37 27.16 -0.47 -9.94
N ILE A 38 27.94 0.57 -10.27
CA ILE A 38 27.47 1.96 -10.26
C ILE A 38 26.35 2.15 -11.29
N ALA A 39 26.50 1.60 -12.50
CA ALA A 39 25.48 1.69 -13.54
C ALA A 39 24.18 0.98 -13.13
N ALA A 40 24.27 -0.22 -12.55
CA ALA A 40 23.12 -0.97 -12.04
C ALA A 40 22.40 -0.22 -10.92
N ALA A 41 23.14 0.34 -9.95
CA ALA A 41 22.60 1.13 -8.87
C ALA A 41 21.89 2.41 -9.38
N ALA A 42 22.47 3.09 -10.37
CA ALA A 42 21.86 4.27 -10.99
C ALA A 42 20.55 3.93 -11.70
N LEU A 43 20.49 2.82 -12.45
CA LEU A 43 19.27 2.36 -13.11
C LEU A 43 18.18 1.97 -12.10
N ALA A 44 18.55 1.21 -11.06
CA ALA A 44 17.62 0.81 -10.01
C ALA A 44 17.07 2.04 -9.24
N GLY A 45 17.94 2.99 -8.89
CA GLY A 45 17.54 4.25 -8.26
C GLY A 45 16.59 5.07 -9.14
N ARG A 46 16.88 5.19 -10.44
CA ARG A 46 16.02 5.90 -11.40
C ARG A 46 14.64 5.25 -11.52
N TYR A 47 14.58 3.92 -11.65
CA TYR A 47 13.32 3.19 -11.70
C TYR A 47 12.53 3.30 -10.39
N GLY A 48 13.21 3.23 -9.25
CA GLY A 48 12.59 3.40 -7.93
C GLY A 48 11.95 4.78 -7.75
N ILE A 49 12.67 5.84 -8.10
CA ILE A 49 12.16 7.22 -8.03
C ILE A 49 10.99 7.41 -9.00
N GLN A 50 11.07 6.89 -10.23
CA GLN A 50 9.98 6.99 -11.21
C GLN A 50 8.73 6.24 -10.74
N ALA A 51 8.87 5.03 -10.19
CA ALA A 51 7.76 4.26 -9.65
C ALA A 51 7.11 4.97 -8.44
N TRP A 52 7.92 5.55 -7.56
CA TRP A 52 7.45 6.30 -6.40
C TRP A 52 6.74 7.59 -6.77
N GLN A 53 7.28 8.34 -7.75
CA GLN A 53 6.62 9.51 -8.30
C GLN A 53 5.30 9.13 -8.96
N ALA A 54 5.29 8.09 -9.81
CA ALA A 54 4.08 7.61 -10.46
C ALA A 54 3.01 7.15 -9.45
N PHE A 55 3.40 6.58 -8.31
CA PHE A 55 2.47 6.20 -7.24
C PHE A 55 1.89 7.43 -6.52
N LYS A 56 2.72 8.41 -6.19
CA LYS A 56 2.28 9.67 -5.54
C LYS A 56 1.43 10.54 -6.45
N THR A 57 1.68 10.52 -7.76
CA THR A 57 0.95 11.31 -8.75
C THR A 57 -0.26 10.58 -9.32
N ARG A 58 -0.63 9.39 -8.81
CA ARG A 58 -1.89 8.75 -9.22
C ARG A 58 -3.02 9.68 -8.82
N PRO A 59 -3.73 10.32 -9.78
CA PRO A 59 -4.87 11.15 -9.41
C PRO A 59 -5.88 10.25 -8.70
N PRO A 60 -6.52 10.72 -7.61
CA PRO A 60 -7.64 10.00 -7.04
C PRO A 60 -8.62 9.72 -8.18
N ARG A 61 -9.07 8.47 -8.34
CA ARG A 61 -10.13 8.15 -9.31
C ARG A 61 -11.38 8.91 -8.86
N VAL A 62 -11.56 10.11 -9.40
CA VAL A 62 -12.74 10.93 -9.19
C VAL A 62 -13.89 10.13 -9.75
N ARG A 63 -14.69 9.54 -8.87
CA ARG A 63 -15.90 8.84 -9.29
C ARG A 63 -16.77 9.90 -9.96
N LYS A 64 -17.28 9.60 -11.16
CA LYS A 64 -18.22 10.49 -11.84
C LYS A 64 -19.37 10.78 -10.86
N PHE A 65 -19.49 12.04 -10.45
CA PHE A 65 -20.60 12.48 -9.63
C PHE A 65 -21.86 12.42 -10.50
N TYR A 66 -22.98 12.01 -9.92
CA TYR A 66 -24.25 12.10 -10.62
C TYR A 66 -24.60 13.57 -10.75
N GLU A 67 -24.85 14.02 -11.97
CA GLU A 67 -25.26 15.40 -12.24
C GLU A 67 -26.73 15.58 -11.84
N GLY A 68 -27.03 16.67 -11.13
CA GLY A 68 -28.36 16.98 -10.60
C GLY A 68 -28.52 16.75 -9.10
N GLY A 69 -29.73 17.02 -8.60
CA GLY A 69 -30.11 16.80 -7.20
C GLY A 69 -30.81 15.47 -6.96
N PHE A 70 -31.33 15.29 -5.75
CA PHE A 70 -32.23 14.18 -5.47
C PHE A 70 -33.51 14.28 -6.30
N GLN A 71 -34.09 13.14 -6.64
CA GLN A 71 -35.36 13.11 -7.35
C GLN A 71 -36.49 13.62 -6.42
N PRO A 72 -37.54 14.23 -6.99
CA PRO A 72 -38.69 14.70 -6.22
C PRO A 72 -39.36 13.59 -5.39
N LYS A 73 -39.36 12.36 -5.93
CA LYS A 73 -39.88 11.15 -5.28
C LYS A 73 -38.78 10.10 -5.24
N MET A 74 -38.47 9.57 -4.05
CA MET A 74 -37.42 8.56 -3.89
C MET A 74 -37.77 7.28 -4.66
N THR A 75 -36.91 6.93 -5.61
CA THR A 75 -37.02 5.68 -6.37
C THR A 75 -36.17 4.60 -5.74
N LYS A 76 -36.49 3.32 -6.01
CA LYS A 76 -35.68 2.19 -5.53
C LYS A 76 -34.23 2.25 -6.01
N ARG A 77 -34.03 2.71 -7.25
CA ARG A 77 -32.70 2.93 -7.83
C ARG A 77 -31.92 4.01 -7.10
N GLU A 78 -32.53 5.16 -6.85
CA GLU A 78 -31.91 6.26 -6.10
C GLU A 78 -31.60 5.83 -4.66
N ALA A 79 -32.52 5.15 -3.99
CA ALA A 79 -32.33 4.64 -2.64
C ALA A 79 -31.13 3.67 -2.55
N ALA A 80 -31.00 2.78 -3.53
CA ALA A 80 -29.87 1.88 -3.63
C ALA A 80 -28.54 2.63 -3.84
N LEU A 81 -28.55 3.69 -4.66
CA LEU A 81 -27.38 4.56 -4.87
C LEU A 81 -26.99 5.31 -3.59
N ILE A 82 -27.94 5.87 -2.86
CA ILE A 82 -27.71 6.60 -1.59
C ILE A 82 -27.06 5.68 -0.54
N LEU A 83 -27.57 4.45 -0.40
CA LEU A 83 -27.05 3.48 0.56
C LEU A 83 -25.77 2.76 0.09
N GLY A 84 -25.43 2.90 -1.20
CA GLY A 84 -24.28 2.22 -1.81
C GLY A 84 -24.45 0.71 -1.89
N ILE A 85 -25.67 0.24 -2.15
CA ILE A 85 -26.02 -1.19 -2.26
C ILE A 85 -26.72 -1.48 -3.59
N ARG A 86 -26.92 -2.76 -3.90
CA ARG A 86 -27.68 -3.19 -5.08
C ARG A 86 -29.18 -3.10 -4.79
N GLU A 87 -30.00 -2.84 -5.81
CA GLU A 87 -31.46 -2.75 -5.68
C GLU A 87 -32.12 -4.04 -5.13
N GLY A 88 -31.50 -5.20 -5.36
CA GLY A 88 -31.93 -6.50 -4.83
C GLY A 88 -31.19 -6.93 -3.55
N ALA A 89 -30.58 -6.00 -2.81
CA ALA A 89 -29.89 -6.33 -1.57
C ALA A 89 -30.86 -6.87 -0.50
N PRO A 90 -30.45 -7.86 0.31
CA PRO A 90 -31.29 -8.38 1.40
C PRO A 90 -31.53 -7.30 2.47
N PRO A 91 -32.64 -7.38 3.21
CA PRO A 91 -33.04 -6.35 4.18
C PRO A 91 -32.00 -6.09 5.28
N ASP A 92 -31.22 -7.10 5.67
CA ASP A 92 -30.16 -6.94 6.67
C ASP A 92 -29.03 -6.04 6.17
N LYS A 93 -28.65 -6.20 4.90
CA LYS A 93 -27.66 -5.35 4.24
C LYS A 93 -28.15 -3.92 4.08
N VAL A 94 -29.46 -3.73 3.89
CA VAL A 94 -30.08 -2.39 3.87
C VAL A 94 -29.92 -1.70 5.23
N ARG A 95 -30.21 -2.40 6.33
CA ARG A 95 -30.09 -1.86 7.70
C ARG A 95 -28.64 -1.52 8.05
N GLU A 96 -27.73 -2.41 7.72
CA GLU A 96 -26.29 -2.19 7.95
C GLU A 96 -25.78 -0.99 7.15
N ALA A 97 -26.13 -0.91 5.87
CA ALA A 97 -25.76 0.22 5.02
C ALA A 97 -26.36 1.53 5.51
N HIS A 98 -27.62 1.53 5.92
CA HIS A 98 -28.29 2.68 6.53
C HIS A 98 -27.54 3.15 7.78
N ARG A 99 -27.20 2.26 8.70
CA ARG A 99 -26.43 2.62 9.92
C ARG A 99 -25.10 3.25 9.56
N ARG A 100 -24.34 2.64 8.66
CA ARG A 100 -23.02 3.14 8.22
C ARG A 100 -23.11 4.53 7.59
N VAL A 101 -24.05 4.72 6.67
CA VAL A 101 -24.22 6.00 5.96
C VAL A 101 -24.79 7.08 6.88
N MET A 102 -25.71 6.72 7.78
CA MET A 102 -26.29 7.65 8.75
C MET A 102 -25.26 8.16 9.74
N ILE A 103 -24.39 7.30 10.30
CA ILE A 103 -23.33 7.73 11.23
C ILE A 103 -22.43 8.79 10.58
N ALA A 104 -22.07 8.61 9.30
CA ALA A 104 -21.24 9.55 8.57
C ALA A 104 -21.96 10.88 8.23
N ASN A 105 -23.29 10.91 8.25
CA ASN A 105 -24.10 12.07 7.86
C ASN A 105 -25.01 12.57 8.99
N HIS A 106 -24.74 12.16 10.24
CA HIS A 106 -25.62 12.47 11.36
C HIS A 106 -25.63 13.99 11.61
N PRO A 107 -26.79 14.63 11.81
CA PRO A 107 -26.87 16.08 12.00
C PRO A 107 -26.04 16.56 13.20
N ASP A 108 -26.07 15.81 14.30
CA ASP A 108 -25.31 16.14 15.51
C ASP A 108 -23.79 16.02 15.33
N ALA A 109 -23.32 15.34 14.27
CA ALA A 109 -21.91 15.24 13.92
C ALA A 109 -21.51 16.27 12.83
N GLY A 110 -22.35 17.30 12.59
CA GLY A 110 -22.17 18.29 11.55
C GLY A 110 -22.71 17.88 10.17
N GLY A 111 -23.49 16.79 10.11
CA GLY A 111 -24.19 16.37 8.90
C GLY A 111 -25.39 17.26 8.56
N SER A 112 -25.90 17.14 7.34
CA SER A 112 -27.10 17.89 6.93
C SER A 112 -28.38 17.16 7.34
N HIS A 113 -29.32 17.87 7.96
CA HIS A 113 -30.68 17.36 8.21
C HIS A 113 -31.36 16.86 6.94
N TYR A 114 -31.13 17.54 5.81
CA TYR A 114 -31.70 17.15 4.52
C TYR A 114 -31.11 15.81 4.03
N LEU A 115 -29.79 15.63 4.14
CA LEU A 115 -29.14 14.36 3.78
C LEU A 115 -29.60 13.22 4.68
N ALA A 116 -29.66 13.44 6.01
CA ALA A 116 -30.17 12.46 6.95
C ALA A 116 -31.62 12.04 6.62
N SER A 117 -32.46 13.00 6.24
CA SER A 117 -33.84 12.74 5.80
C SER A 117 -33.87 11.87 4.54
N LYS A 118 -33.04 12.18 3.54
CA LYS A 118 -32.93 11.38 2.31
C LYS A 118 -32.39 9.97 2.54
N ILE A 119 -31.46 9.79 3.48
CA ILE A 119 -30.95 8.48 3.89
C ILE A 119 -32.05 7.65 4.56
N ASN A 120 -32.90 8.29 5.38
CA ASN A 120 -34.05 7.61 5.99
C ASN A 120 -35.10 7.22 4.95
N GLU A 121 -35.44 8.12 4.02
CA GLU A 121 -36.36 7.86 2.90
C GLU A 121 -35.85 6.67 2.05
N ALA A 122 -34.55 6.62 1.76
CA ALA A 122 -33.92 5.52 1.03
C ALA A 122 -34.07 4.16 1.75
N LYS A 123 -33.86 4.13 3.07
CA LYS A 123 -34.08 2.91 3.88
C LYS A 123 -35.53 2.44 3.79
N ASP A 124 -36.48 3.36 3.91
CA ASP A 124 -37.91 3.02 3.91
C ASP A 124 -38.36 2.47 2.56
N VAL A 125 -37.88 3.05 1.45
CA VAL A 125 -38.12 2.53 0.09
C VAL A 125 -37.51 1.14 -0.11
N MET A 126 -36.27 0.93 0.34
CA MET A 126 -35.58 -0.36 0.17
C MET A 126 -36.19 -1.49 1.02
N LEU A 127 -36.77 -1.16 2.17
CA LEU A 127 -37.48 -2.12 3.02
C LEU A 127 -38.98 -2.27 2.65
N GLY A 128 -39.46 -1.57 1.62
CA GLY A 128 -40.87 -1.60 1.24
C GLY A 128 -41.81 -0.94 2.27
N LYS A 129 -41.26 -0.15 3.19
CA LYS A 129 -42.00 0.67 4.17
C LYS A 129 -42.42 2.01 3.59
N THR A 130 -42.53 2.13 2.27
CA THR A 130 -43.22 3.27 1.66
C THR A 130 -44.50 3.46 2.43
N LYS A 131 -44.75 4.66 2.96
CA LYS A 131 -46.05 5.06 3.52
C LYS A 131 -47.08 4.78 2.44
N SER A 132 -47.58 3.55 2.39
CA SER A 132 -48.76 3.18 1.67
C SER A 132 -49.85 3.83 2.50
N SER A 133 -50.17 5.07 2.14
CA SER A 133 -51.48 5.66 2.29
C SER A 133 -52.49 4.88 1.44
N GLY A 134 -52.49 3.56 1.56
CA GLY A 134 -53.54 2.66 1.16
C GLY A 134 -54.29 2.33 2.42
N SER A 135 -55.20 3.22 2.79
CA SER A 135 -56.36 2.90 3.62
C SER A 135 -57.02 1.66 3.02
N ALA A 136 -56.73 0.50 3.59
CA ALA A 136 -57.55 -0.67 3.44
C ALA A 136 -58.58 -0.62 4.57
N PHE A 137 -59.66 0.12 4.30
CA PHE A 137 -60.86 0.24 5.14
C PHE A 137 -60.72 1.03 6.44
#